data_AF-A0AAJ3DJH5-F1
#
_entry.id   AF-A0AAJ3DJH5-F1
#
_cell.length_a   1.000
_cell.length_b   1.000
_cell.length_c   1.000
_cell.angle_alpha   90.00
_cell.angle_beta   90.00
_cell.angle_gamma   90.00
#
_symmetry.space_group_name_H-M   'P 1'
#
loop_
_entity.id
_entity.type
_entity.pdbx_description
1 polymer ?
#
loop_
_entity_poly.entity_id
_entity_poly.type
_entity_poly.pdbx_seq_one_letter_code
_entity_poly.pdbx_strand_id
1 'polypeptide(L)'
;MSFGTYARKVRDRSLPYGLRVSALRSCVQLYRPIGFHATLGFLKEIAGPFQRDEAALLKALDAIEASRAQWHADMRDYAHSRRQAKQSGQRIPPAQDRNPNGSPPIWYGAARSAALSALRYWSRTRRPALRVTADEAGNTVDVLVAAALSSGGELTSEQRQLLVLAAAELEGRMQPDLWADDPVAYSRARDLLRVARLLETANDDGQPHSSAEG
;
A
#
# COMPACT_ATOMS: atom_id res chain seq x y z
N MET A 1 12.64 14.60 -12.19
CA MET A 1 13.81 14.08 -11.43
C MET A 1 13.54 12.64 -11.00
N SER A 2 14.56 11.79 -10.95
CA SER A 2 14.43 10.35 -10.62
C SER A 2 14.58 10.08 -9.12
N PHE A 3 14.18 8.87 -8.68
CA PHE A 3 14.37 8.42 -7.30
C PHE A 3 15.85 8.48 -6.89
N GLY A 4 16.75 7.93 -7.72
CA GLY A 4 18.19 7.91 -7.43
C GLY A 4 18.82 9.31 -7.33
N THR A 5 18.28 10.29 -8.07
CA THR A 5 18.70 11.70 -7.93
C THR A 5 18.37 12.23 -6.53
N TYR A 6 17.17 11.97 -6.03
CA TYR A 6 16.78 12.41 -4.68
C TYR A 6 17.51 11.62 -3.59
N ALA A 7 17.70 10.32 -3.75
CA ALA A 7 18.46 9.50 -2.81
C ALA A 7 19.90 10.01 -2.62
N ARG A 8 20.57 10.42 -3.72
CA ARG A 8 21.90 11.07 -3.63
C ARG A 8 21.85 12.36 -2.83
N LYS A 9 20.82 13.20 -3.02
CA LYS A 9 20.63 14.43 -2.23
C LYS A 9 20.38 14.15 -0.74
N VAL A 10 19.72 13.05 -0.39
CA VAL A 10 19.55 12.67 1.03
C VAL A 10 20.91 12.35 1.68
N ARG A 11 21.81 11.68 0.93
CA ARG A 11 23.15 11.29 1.40
C ARG A 11 24.16 12.45 1.40
N ASP A 12 23.91 13.49 0.62
CA ASP A 12 24.82 14.62 0.47
C ASP A 12 24.85 15.51 1.72
N ARG A 13 25.93 15.38 2.51
CA ARG A 13 26.14 16.16 3.73
C ARG A 13 26.45 17.63 3.50
N SER A 14 26.79 18.04 2.28
CA SER A 14 27.01 19.46 1.95
C SER A 14 25.70 20.24 1.84
N LEU A 15 24.57 19.56 1.69
CA LEU A 15 23.26 20.19 1.60
C LEU A 15 22.68 20.53 2.97
N PRO A 16 21.97 21.67 3.11
CA PRO A 16 21.17 21.96 4.29
C PRO A 16 20.24 20.80 4.63
N TYR A 17 20.16 20.46 5.92
CA TYR A 17 19.43 19.29 6.39
C TYR A 17 17.95 19.26 5.94
N GLY A 18 17.28 20.40 5.92
CA GLY A 18 15.91 20.52 5.41
C GLY A 18 15.75 20.14 3.94
N LEU A 19 16.76 20.38 3.10
CA LEU A 19 16.77 19.94 1.70
C LEU A 19 16.93 18.42 1.58
N ARG A 20 17.74 17.81 2.46
CA ARG A 20 17.91 16.36 2.54
C ARG A 20 16.60 15.68 2.96
N VAL A 21 15.91 16.22 3.97
CA VAL A 21 14.57 15.73 4.37
C VAL A 21 13.55 15.90 3.25
N SER A 22 13.57 17.03 2.53
CA SER A 22 12.71 17.27 1.38
C SER A 22 12.99 16.29 0.24
N ALA A 23 14.25 15.94 0.00
CA ALA A 23 14.63 14.92 -0.97
C ALA A 23 14.10 13.53 -0.59
N LEU A 24 14.13 13.14 0.69
CA LEU A 24 13.50 11.89 1.14
C LEU A 24 11.99 11.89 0.85
N ARG A 25 11.29 13.01 1.11
CA ARG A 25 9.87 13.14 0.76
C ARG A 25 9.64 13.00 -0.75
N SER A 26 10.54 13.52 -1.58
CA SER A 26 10.48 13.29 -3.03
C SER A 26 10.71 11.82 -3.42
N CYS A 27 11.58 11.09 -2.73
CA CYS A 27 11.69 9.63 -2.89
C CYS A 27 10.34 8.94 -2.61
N VAL A 28 9.67 9.30 -1.51
CA VAL A 28 8.34 8.77 -1.16
C VAL A 28 7.28 9.15 -2.20
N GLN A 29 7.34 10.35 -2.76
CA GLN A 29 6.42 10.76 -3.82
C GLN A 29 6.53 9.85 -5.07
N LEU A 30 7.75 9.42 -5.39
CA LEU A 30 8.03 8.53 -6.52
C LEU A 30 7.79 7.04 -6.22
N TYR A 31 7.80 6.65 -4.94
CA TYR A 31 7.53 5.29 -4.48
C TYR A 31 6.74 5.35 -3.17
N ARG A 32 5.43 5.15 -3.27
CA ARG A 32 4.45 5.32 -2.18
C ARG A 32 3.72 4.01 -1.89
N PRO A 33 4.44 2.97 -1.42
CA PRO A 33 3.94 1.60 -1.29
C PRO A 33 2.66 1.47 -0.48
N ILE A 34 2.39 2.38 0.46
CA ILE A 34 1.13 2.40 1.22
C ILE A 34 0.43 3.76 1.17
N GLY A 35 0.81 4.61 0.21
CA GLY A 35 0.39 6.01 0.12
C GLY A 35 1.37 6.96 0.80
N PHE A 36 1.38 8.23 0.37
CA PHE A 36 2.44 9.19 0.73
C PHE A 36 2.57 9.42 2.25
N HIS A 37 1.48 9.81 2.92
CA HIS A 37 1.51 10.11 4.36
C HIS A 37 1.69 8.87 5.22
N ALA A 38 1.03 7.75 4.88
CA ALA A 38 1.21 6.48 5.55
C ALA A 38 2.66 5.98 5.43
N THR A 39 3.27 6.13 4.25
CA THR A 39 4.69 5.78 4.03
C THR A 39 5.62 6.63 4.90
N LEU A 40 5.39 7.95 4.99
CA LEU A 40 6.19 8.80 5.89
C LEU A 40 5.99 8.46 7.37
N GLY A 41 4.77 8.10 7.77
CA GLY A 41 4.45 7.62 9.10
C GLY A 41 5.20 6.33 9.44
N PHE A 42 5.11 5.34 8.55
CA PHE A 42 5.79 4.05 8.72
C PHE A 42 7.31 4.20 8.73
N LEU A 43 7.89 5.04 7.86
CA LEU A 43 9.32 5.38 7.92
C LEU A 43 9.72 5.95 9.28
N LYS A 44 8.88 6.79 9.88
CA LYS A 44 9.15 7.32 11.22
C LYS A 44 9.06 6.23 12.30
N GLU A 45 8.15 5.27 12.16
CA GLU A 45 8.03 4.11 13.06
C GLU A 45 9.28 3.22 13.02
N ILE A 46 9.80 2.89 11.83
CA ILE A 46 10.92 1.94 11.68
C ILE A 46 12.31 2.59 11.77
N ALA A 47 12.44 3.86 11.36
CA ALA A 47 13.73 4.55 11.29
C ALA A 47 13.94 5.56 12.42
N GLY A 48 12.88 6.05 13.06
CA GLY A 48 12.94 7.13 14.05
C GLY A 48 12.65 8.52 13.44
N PRO A 49 12.88 9.60 14.20
CA PRO A 49 12.50 10.97 13.82
C PRO A 49 13.45 11.59 12.78
N PHE A 50 13.41 11.09 11.55
CA PHE A 50 14.26 11.52 10.43
C PHE A 50 14.20 13.01 10.08
N GLN A 51 13.20 13.76 10.57
CA GLN A 51 13.14 15.21 10.41
C GLN A 51 14.15 15.97 11.28
N ARG A 52 14.79 15.30 12.25
CA ARG A 52 15.71 15.92 13.22
C ARG A 52 16.98 15.10 13.49
N ASP A 53 16.98 13.83 13.10
CA ASP A 53 18.10 12.91 13.31
C ASP A 53 18.63 12.37 11.96
N GLU A 54 19.90 12.66 11.68
CA GLU A 54 20.57 12.23 10.45
C GLU A 54 20.68 10.70 10.35
N ALA A 55 20.92 9.99 11.45
CA ALA A 55 20.98 8.54 11.43
C ALA A 55 19.61 7.95 11.07
N ALA A 56 18.53 8.48 11.65
CA ALA A 56 17.17 8.12 11.28
C ALA A 56 16.84 8.48 9.82
N LEU A 57 17.37 9.58 9.28
CA LEU A 57 17.19 9.97 7.88
C LEU A 57 17.82 8.97 6.90
N LEU A 58 19.05 8.55 7.17
CA LEU A 58 19.72 7.54 6.34
C LEU A 58 19.05 6.18 6.48
N LYS A 59 18.69 5.77 7.70
CA LYS A 59 17.93 4.54 7.94
C LYS A 59 16.58 4.53 7.22
N ALA A 60 15.88 5.67 7.17
CA ALA A 60 14.63 5.81 6.43
C ALA A 60 14.84 5.67 4.91
N LEU A 61 15.93 6.24 4.38
CA LEU A 61 16.31 6.10 2.97
C LEU A 61 16.61 4.64 2.61
N ASP A 62 17.42 3.97 3.42
CA ASP A 62 17.82 2.58 3.18
C ASP A 62 16.59 1.65 3.21
N ALA A 63 15.66 1.87 4.15
CA ALA A 63 14.42 1.09 4.23
C ALA A 63 13.53 1.23 2.98
N ILE A 64 13.33 2.46 2.48
CA ILE A 64 12.52 2.68 1.28
C ILE A 64 13.22 2.18 0.00
N GLU A 65 14.55 2.26 -0.06
CA GLU A 65 15.35 1.69 -1.15
C GLU A 65 15.29 0.17 -1.17
N ALA A 66 15.40 -0.50 -0.02
CA ALA A 66 15.29 -1.95 0.08
C ALA A 66 13.92 -2.45 -0.42
N SER A 67 12.84 -1.80 0.03
CA SER A 67 11.48 -2.11 -0.44
C SER A 67 11.34 -1.87 -1.95
N ARG A 68 11.87 -0.74 -2.46
CA ARG A 68 11.81 -0.41 -3.89
C ARG A 68 12.63 -1.38 -4.75
N ALA A 69 13.76 -1.87 -4.26
CA ALA A 69 14.60 -2.84 -4.97
C ALA A 69 13.87 -4.17 -5.17
N GLN A 70 13.18 -4.66 -4.13
CA GLN A 70 12.34 -5.85 -4.21
C GLN A 70 11.16 -5.64 -5.17
N TRP A 71 10.49 -4.49 -5.12
CA TRP A 71 9.45 -4.14 -6.10
C TRP A 71 9.96 -4.18 -7.54
N HIS A 72 11.17 -3.66 -7.81
CA HIS A 72 11.78 -3.73 -9.14
C HIS A 72 12.13 -5.15 -9.56
N ALA A 73 12.49 -6.04 -8.62
CA ALA A 73 12.72 -7.45 -8.92
C ALA A 73 11.40 -8.12 -9.32
N ASP A 74 10.37 -7.99 -8.50
CA ASP A 74 9.03 -8.54 -8.78
C ASP A 74 8.46 -8.01 -10.12
N MET A 75 8.66 -6.73 -10.41
CA MET A 75 8.31 -6.12 -11.69
C MET A 75 9.02 -6.77 -12.90
N ARG A 76 10.29 -7.13 -12.77
CA ARG A 76 11.04 -7.81 -13.84
C ARG A 76 10.55 -9.24 -14.03
N ASP A 77 10.30 -9.93 -12.93
CA ASP A 77 9.82 -11.32 -12.94
C ASP A 77 8.43 -11.39 -13.57
N TYR A 78 7.51 -10.54 -13.13
CA TYR A 78 6.20 -10.38 -13.76
C TYR A 78 6.30 -10.06 -15.26
N ALA A 79 7.17 -9.11 -15.65
CA ALA A 79 7.36 -8.77 -17.06
C ALA A 79 7.95 -9.93 -17.88
N HIS A 80 8.77 -10.78 -17.28
CA HIS A 80 9.28 -12.00 -17.91
C HIS A 80 8.16 -13.02 -18.11
N SER A 81 7.41 -13.37 -17.06
CA SER A 81 6.29 -14.31 -17.13
C SER A 81 5.21 -13.86 -18.10
N ARG A 82 4.87 -12.56 -18.11
CA ARG A 82 3.91 -11.99 -19.08
C ARG A 82 4.42 -12.02 -20.52
N ARG A 83 5.73 -11.95 -20.77
CA ARG A 83 6.27 -12.11 -22.14
C ARG A 83 6.12 -13.55 -22.63
N GLN A 84 6.42 -14.53 -21.77
CA GLN A 84 6.25 -15.95 -22.09
C GLN A 84 4.77 -16.30 -22.33
N ALA A 85 3.86 -15.87 -21.45
CA ALA A 85 2.43 -16.09 -21.60
C ALA A 85 1.88 -15.47 -22.90
N LYS A 86 2.35 -14.28 -23.29
CA LYS A 86 1.97 -13.66 -24.57
C LYS A 86 2.45 -14.47 -25.78
N GLN A 87 3.64 -15.08 -25.70
CA GLN A 87 4.19 -15.92 -26.76
C GLN A 87 3.40 -17.24 -26.90
N SER A 88 2.86 -17.78 -25.80
CA SER A 88 1.98 -18.95 -25.81
C SER A 88 0.50 -18.63 -26.10
N GLY A 89 0.18 -17.38 -26.46
CA GLY A 89 -1.18 -16.94 -26.82
C GLY A 89 -2.04 -16.45 -25.65
N GLN A 90 -1.57 -16.56 -24.40
CA GLN A 90 -2.28 -16.12 -23.19
C GLN A 90 -2.10 -14.61 -22.95
N ARG A 91 -2.86 -13.81 -23.70
CA ARG A 91 -2.74 -12.34 -23.66
C ARG A 91 -3.41 -11.67 -22.45
N ILE A 92 -4.43 -12.30 -21.87
CA ILE A 92 -5.12 -11.84 -20.66
C ILE A 92 -4.44 -12.47 -19.45
N PRO A 93 -3.97 -11.69 -18.46
CA PRO A 93 -3.50 -12.25 -17.19
C PRO A 93 -4.63 -12.99 -16.46
N PRO A 94 -4.39 -14.18 -15.89
CA PRO A 94 -5.30 -14.81 -14.93
C PRO A 94 -5.66 -13.84 -13.79
N ALA A 95 -6.88 -13.95 -13.25
CA ALA A 95 -7.33 -13.09 -12.15
C ALA A 95 -6.48 -13.26 -10.88
N GLN A 96 -5.88 -14.43 -10.70
CA GLN A 96 -4.98 -14.77 -9.59
C GLN A 96 -3.55 -14.26 -9.79
N ASP A 97 -3.16 -13.82 -10.99
CA ASP A 97 -1.83 -13.28 -11.24
C ASP A 97 -1.72 -11.91 -10.59
N ARG A 98 -0.85 -11.82 -9.59
CA ARG A 98 -0.54 -10.55 -8.98
C ARG A 98 0.20 -9.66 -9.97
N ASN A 99 -0.36 -8.50 -10.29
CA ASN A 99 0.31 -7.47 -11.07
C ASN A 99 1.02 -6.48 -10.11
N PRO A 100 2.36 -6.38 -10.10
CA PRO A 100 3.08 -5.45 -9.22
C PRO A 100 2.89 -3.96 -9.59
N ASN A 101 2.29 -3.66 -10.75
CA ASN A 101 1.79 -2.32 -11.10
C ASN A 101 0.35 -2.07 -10.64
N GLY A 102 -0.36 -3.13 -10.27
CA GLY A 102 -1.75 -3.10 -9.84
C GLY A 102 -1.89 -2.75 -8.36
N SER A 103 -3.15 -2.62 -7.95
CA SER A 103 -3.54 -2.52 -6.54
C SER A 103 -3.67 -3.93 -5.95
N PRO A 104 -3.37 -4.17 -4.66
CA PRO A 104 -2.92 -3.20 -3.65
C PRO A 104 -1.44 -2.82 -3.77
N PRO A 105 -1.10 -1.54 -3.53
CA PRO A 105 0.29 -1.19 -3.30
C PRO A 105 0.71 -1.78 -1.95
N ILE A 106 1.87 -2.46 -1.92
CA ILE A 106 2.44 -3.06 -0.70
C ILE A 106 3.81 -2.48 -0.40
N TRP A 107 4.22 -2.55 0.86
CA TRP A 107 5.62 -2.41 1.24
C TRP A 107 6.33 -3.78 1.17
N TYR A 108 7.23 -3.96 0.21
CA TYR A 108 8.05 -5.18 0.11
C TYR A 108 8.99 -5.32 1.32
N GLY A 109 9.09 -6.54 1.85
CA GLY A 109 9.91 -6.89 3.03
C GLY A 109 9.27 -6.59 4.39
N ALA A 110 8.12 -5.91 4.43
CA ALA A 110 7.42 -5.59 5.69
C ALA A 110 5.92 -5.31 5.45
N ALA A 111 5.28 -6.10 4.59
CA ALA A 111 3.94 -5.80 4.07
C ALA A 111 2.89 -5.69 5.19
N ARG A 112 2.84 -6.65 6.12
CA ARG A 112 1.92 -6.65 7.26
C ARG A 112 2.08 -5.40 8.14
N SER A 113 3.29 -5.12 8.62
CA SER A 113 3.53 -3.99 9.54
C SER A 113 3.28 -2.64 8.86
N ALA A 114 3.63 -2.50 7.59
CA ALA A 114 3.33 -1.33 6.78
C ALA A 114 1.81 -1.15 6.56
N ALA A 115 1.08 -2.23 6.27
CA ALA A 115 -0.36 -2.20 6.11
C ALA A 115 -1.05 -1.77 7.42
N LEU A 116 -0.66 -2.34 8.56
CA LEU A 116 -1.16 -1.92 9.87
C LEU A 116 -0.86 -0.45 10.18
N SER A 117 0.34 0.05 9.83
CA SER A 117 0.66 1.47 9.97
C SER A 117 -0.24 2.36 9.10
N ALA A 118 -0.52 1.93 7.87
CA ALA A 118 -1.46 2.61 6.99
C ALA A 118 -2.90 2.60 7.53
N LEU A 119 -3.35 1.48 8.09
CA LEU A 119 -4.66 1.35 8.73
C LEU A 119 -4.78 2.27 9.96
N ARG A 120 -3.74 2.36 10.81
CA ARG A 120 -3.68 3.33 11.92
C ARG A 120 -3.74 4.78 11.43
N TYR A 121 -3.07 5.09 10.33
CA TYR A 121 -3.13 6.42 9.74
C TYR A 121 -4.54 6.74 9.23
N TRP A 122 -5.17 5.80 8.52
CA TRP A 122 -6.53 5.94 7.99
C TRP A 122 -7.57 6.12 9.09
N SER A 123 -7.53 5.28 10.12
CA SER A 123 -8.48 5.32 11.24
C SER A 123 -8.45 6.64 12.00
N ARG A 124 -7.29 7.30 12.06
CA ARG A 124 -7.11 8.62 12.70
C ARG A 124 -7.50 9.80 11.81
N THR A 125 -7.18 9.76 10.52
CA THR A 125 -7.16 10.96 9.67
C THR A 125 -8.30 11.05 8.66
N ARG A 126 -8.87 9.91 8.26
CA ARG A 126 -9.83 9.84 7.14
C ARG A 126 -11.17 9.23 7.53
N ARG A 127 -11.19 8.42 8.59
CA ARG A 127 -12.39 7.76 9.11
C ARG A 127 -13.59 8.69 9.32
N PRO A 128 -13.47 9.91 9.89
CA PRO A 128 -14.63 10.78 10.07
C PRO A 128 -15.30 11.20 8.76
N ALA A 129 -14.53 11.33 7.67
CA ALA A 129 -15.03 11.77 6.37
C ALA A 129 -15.67 10.66 5.53
N LEU A 130 -15.40 9.38 5.87
CA LEU A 130 -15.96 8.24 5.15
C LEU A 130 -17.25 7.70 5.77
N ARG A 131 -17.58 8.09 7.00
CA ARG A 131 -18.77 7.57 7.69
C ARG A 131 -20.06 8.04 7.03
N VAL A 132 -20.89 7.08 6.67
CA VAL A 132 -22.28 7.27 6.28
C VAL A 132 -23.12 6.32 7.10
N THR A 133 -24.14 6.85 7.77
CA THR A 133 -24.91 6.12 8.80
C THR A 133 -25.53 4.82 8.29
N ALA A 134 -25.84 4.72 6.98
CA ALA A 134 -26.45 3.55 6.35
C ALA A 134 -25.50 2.76 5.42
N ASP A 135 -24.17 2.94 5.54
CA ASP A 135 -23.20 2.22 4.71
C ASP A 135 -22.73 0.92 5.40
N GLU A 136 -23.42 -0.19 5.15
CA GLU A 136 -23.12 -1.51 5.74
C GLU A 136 -21.72 -2.01 5.40
N ALA A 137 -21.29 -1.93 4.14
CA ALA A 137 -19.93 -2.29 3.73
C ALA A 137 -18.88 -1.41 4.42
N GLY A 138 -19.10 -0.10 4.46
CA GLY A 138 -18.23 0.85 5.16
C GLY A 138 -18.11 0.54 6.66
N ASN A 139 -19.24 0.25 7.32
CA ASN A 139 -19.29 -0.14 8.73
C ASN A 139 -18.57 -1.47 8.99
N THR A 140 -18.73 -2.45 8.09
CA THR A 140 -18.03 -3.74 8.15
C THR A 140 -16.53 -3.54 8.06
N VAL A 141 -16.05 -2.75 7.09
CA VAL A 141 -14.62 -2.40 6.97
C VAL A 141 -14.12 -1.74 8.26
N ASP A 142 -14.88 -0.82 8.83
CA ASP A 142 -14.53 -0.13 10.08
C ASP A 142 -14.34 -1.10 11.27
N VAL A 143 -15.23 -2.09 11.42
CA VAL A 143 -15.14 -3.15 12.44
C VAL A 143 -13.92 -4.02 12.21
N LEU A 144 -13.66 -4.42 10.96
CA LEU A 144 -12.51 -5.25 10.61
C LEU A 144 -11.17 -4.53 10.81
N VAL A 145 -11.11 -3.22 10.56
CA VAL A 145 -9.93 -2.40 10.90
C VAL A 145 -9.67 -2.42 12.40
N ALA A 146 -10.70 -2.26 13.23
CA ALA A 146 -10.52 -2.31 14.68
C ALA A 146 -10.05 -3.69 15.15
N ALA A 147 -10.58 -4.77 14.58
CA ALA A 147 -10.16 -6.14 14.86
C ALA A 147 -8.69 -6.36 14.47
N ALA A 148 -8.32 -6.08 13.22
CA ALA A 148 -6.95 -6.27 12.72
C ALA A 148 -5.91 -5.43 13.50
N LEU A 149 -6.25 -4.20 13.88
CA LEU A 149 -5.35 -3.37 14.68
C LEU A 149 -5.15 -3.92 16.10
N SER A 150 -6.16 -4.58 16.67
CA SER A 150 -6.10 -5.17 18.00
C SER A 150 -5.36 -6.51 18.02
N SER A 151 -5.48 -7.30 16.95
CA SER A 151 -4.85 -8.62 16.81
C SER A 151 -3.47 -8.59 16.15
N GLY A 152 -3.01 -7.43 15.67
CA GLY A 152 -1.75 -7.34 14.92
C GLY A 152 -1.84 -7.87 13.49
N GLY A 153 -3.03 -7.88 12.90
CA GLY A 153 -3.29 -8.24 11.49
C GLY A 153 -4.11 -9.50 11.31
N GLU A 154 -4.25 -10.33 12.34
CA GLU A 154 -4.97 -11.60 12.24
C GLU A 154 -6.50 -11.39 12.25
N LEU A 155 -7.17 -11.86 11.21
CA LEU A 155 -8.62 -11.92 11.13
C LEU A 155 -9.11 -13.36 11.26
N THR A 156 -10.24 -13.60 11.93
CA THR A 156 -10.89 -14.92 11.97
C THR A 156 -11.41 -15.34 10.59
N SER A 157 -11.76 -16.61 10.42
CA SER A 157 -12.36 -17.11 9.17
C SER A 157 -13.62 -16.36 8.78
N GLU A 158 -14.49 -16.07 9.76
CA GLU A 158 -15.73 -15.31 9.57
C GLU A 158 -15.42 -13.85 9.18
N GLN A 159 -14.45 -13.23 9.84
CA GLN A 159 -14.01 -11.87 9.51
C GLN A 159 -13.40 -11.77 8.11
N ARG A 160 -12.66 -12.80 7.67
CA ARG A 160 -12.14 -12.89 6.29
C ARG A 160 -13.27 -13.02 5.27
N GLN A 161 -14.30 -13.80 5.56
CA GLN A 161 -15.48 -13.90 4.68
C GLN A 161 -16.22 -12.56 4.58
N LEU A 162 -16.41 -11.86 5.71
CA LEU A 162 -16.99 -10.51 5.72
C LEU A 162 -16.15 -9.51 4.92
N LEU A 163 -14.82 -9.60 5.00
CA LEU A 163 -13.91 -8.76 4.21
C LEU A 163 -14.11 -8.96 2.71
N VAL A 164 -14.18 -10.22 2.27
CA VAL A 164 -14.39 -10.56 0.85
C VAL A 164 -15.74 -10.02 0.35
N LEU A 165 -16.81 -10.20 1.12
CA LEU A 165 -18.14 -9.70 0.76
C LEU A 165 -18.17 -8.16 0.68
N ALA A 166 -17.60 -7.48 1.68
CA ALA A 166 -17.54 -6.02 1.69
C ALA A 166 -16.68 -5.47 0.54
N ALA A 167 -15.54 -6.11 0.22
CA ALA A 167 -14.70 -5.72 -0.89
C ALA A 167 -15.42 -5.87 -2.24
N ALA A 168 -16.11 -7.00 -2.46
CA ALA A 168 -16.88 -7.24 -3.67
C ALA A 168 -18.01 -6.22 -3.85
N GLU A 169 -18.71 -5.87 -2.77
CA GLU A 169 -19.75 -4.84 -2.80
C GLU A 169 -19.16 -3.47 -3.17
N LEU A 170 -18.05 -3.07 -2.53
CA LEU A 170 -17.37 -1.80 -2.81
C LEU A 170 -16.84 -1.71 -4.24
N GLU A 171 -16.34 -2.83 -4.79
CA GLU A 171 -15.97 -2.93 -6.21
C GLU A 171 -17.19 -2.78 -7.11
N GLY A 172 -18.30 -3.43 -6.78
CA GLY A 172 -19.57 -3.30 -7.50
C GLY A 172 -20.11 -1.87 -7.54
N ARG A 173 -19.84 -1.06 -6.50
CA ARG A 173 -20.19 0.38 -6.48
C ARG A 173 -19.36 1.20 -7.46
N MET A 174 -18.14 0.79 -7.81
CA MET A 174 -17.26 1.55 -8.71
C MET A 174 -17.63 1.39 -10.20
N GLN A 175 -18.90 1.63 -10.53
CA GLN A 175 -19.37 1.65 -11.92
C GLN A 175 -18.81 2.87 -12.67
N PRO A 176 -18.54 2.76 -13.97
CA PRO A 176 -17.98 3.85 -14.77
C PRO A 176 -18.79 5.15 -14.68
N ASP A 177 -20.12 5.04 -14.65
CA ASP A 177 -21.04 6.18 -14.66
C ASP A 177 -21.09 6.90 -13.30
N LEU A 178 -20.80 6.19 -12.20
CA LEU A 178 -20.84 6.76 -10.85
C LEU A 178 -19.86 7.92 -10.68
N TRP A 179 -18.71 7.89 -11.37
CA TRP A 179 -17.77 9.02 -11.33
C TRP A 179 -18.40 10.31 -11.88
N ALA A 180 -19.22 10.22 -12.91
CA ALA A 180 -19.89 11.37 -13.51
C ALA A 180 -21.07 11.84 -12.64
N ASP A 181 -21.83 10.90 -12.08
CA ASP A 181 -23.07 11.19 -11.34
C ASP A 181 -22.83 11.62 -9.89
N ASP A 182 -21.93 10.93 -9.18
CA ASP A 182 -21.56 11.24 -7.80
C ASP A 182 -20.06 10.97 -7.55
N PRO A 183 -19.20 11.96 -7.87
CA PRO A 183 -17.76 11.87 -7.64
C PRO A 183 -17.37 11.62 -6.16
N VAL A 184 -18.23 12.03 -5.22
CA VAL A 184 -18.00 11.87 -3.78
C VAL A 184 -18.24 10.42 -3.37
N ALA A 185 -19.36 9.82 -3.79
CA ALA A 185 -19.64 8.41 -3.56
C ALA A 185 -18.58 7.51 -4.21
N TYR A 186 -18.18 7.81 -5.45
CA TYR A 186 -17.09 7.10 -6.11
C TYR A 186 -15.78 7.18 -5.32
N SER A 187 -15.39 8.39 -4.89
CA SER A 187 -14.17 8.59 -4.11
C SER A 187 -14.22 7.85 -2.78
N ARG A 188 -15.38 7.82 -2.11
CA ARG A 188 -15.60 7.08 -0.87
C ARG A 188 -15.47 5.58 -1.09
N ALA A 189 -16.14 5.01 -2.09
CA ALA A 189 -16.07 3.58 -2.40
C ALA A 189 -14.63 3.14 -2.73
N ARG A 190 -13.92 3.92 -3.56
CA ARG A 190 -12.51 3.70 -3.88
C ARG A 190 -11.63 3.73 -2.63
N ASP A 191 -11.86 4.69 -1.74
CA ASP A 191 -11.07 4.86 -0.53
C ASP A 191 -11.34 3.72 0.49
N LEU A 192 -12.60 3.28 0.64
CA LEU A 192 -12.96 2.10 1.44
C LEU A 192 -12.36 0.81 0.87
N LEU A 193 -12.42 0.63 -0.45
CA LEU A 193 -11.82 -0.52 -1.12
C LEU A 193 -10.29 -0.56 -0.92
N ARG A 194 -9.65 0.61 -0.90
CA ARG A 194 -8.23 0.70 -0.55
C ARG A 194 -7.96 0.24 0.89
N VAL A 195 -8.85 0.54 1.83
CA VAL A 195 -8.74 0.07 3.22
C VAL A 195 -8.95 -1.45 3.31
N ALA A 196 -9.95 -2.00 2.60
CA ALA A 196 -10.17 -3.45 2.51
C ALA A 196 -8.92 -4.18 1.99
N ARG A 197 -8.29 -3.66 0.94
CA ARG A 197 -7.04 -4.22 0.39
C ARG A 197 -5.84 -4.13 1.34
N LEU A 198 -5.80 -3.12 2.22
CA LEU A 198 -4.80 -3.06 3.29
C LEU A 198 -5.08 -4.10 4.39
N LEU A 199 -6.35 -4.43 4.66
CA LEU A 199 -6.71 -5.53 5.57
C LEU A 199 -6.27 -6.87 5.03
N GLU A 200 -6.50 -7.14 3.73
CA GLU A 200 -5.99 -8.35 3.06
C GLU A 200 -4.46 -8.46 3.21
N THR A 201 -3.75 -7.36 2.93
CA THR A 201 -2.28 -7.32 3.05
C THR A 201 -1.79 -7.48 4.50
N ALA A 202 -2.57 -7.03 5.49
CA ALA A 202 -2.23 -7.19 6.90
C ALA A 202 -2.50 -8.62 7.40
N ASN A 203 -3.55 -9.26 6.87
CA ASN A 203 -3.92 -10.63 7.19
C ASN A 203 -2.94 -11.63 6.57
N ASP A 204 -2.60 -11.47 5.29
CA ASP A 204 -1.65 -12.33 4.62
C ASP A 204 -0.25 -12.08 5.20
N ASP A 205 0.54 -13.14 5.43
CA ASP A 205 1.91 -13.04 5.99
C ASP A 205 2.88 -12.23 5.10
N GLY A 206 2.40 -11.64 3.99
CA GLY A 206 3.12 -10.64 3.21
C GLY A 206 4.32 -11.19 2.44
N GLN A 207 4.55 -12.50 2.50
CA GLN A 207 5.53 -13.20 1.68
C GLN A 207 4.90 -13.46 0.30
N PRO A 208 5.52 -13.02 -0.79
CA PRO A 208 5.13 -13.52 -2.10
C PRO A 208 5.30 -15.04 -2.07
N HIS A 209 4.23 -15.79 -2.35
CA HIS A 209 4.35 -17.21 -2.63
C HIS A 209 5.31 -17.34 -3.82
N SER A 210 6.52 -17.81 -3.55
CA SER A 210 7.45 -18.26 -4.58
C SER A 210 6.73 -19.38 -5.33
N SER A 211 6.14 -19.04 -6.47
CA SER A 211 5.65 -20.02 -7.42
C SER A 211 6.87 -20.57 -8.15
N ALA A 212 7.58 -21.46 -7.48
CA ALA A 212 8.65 -22.26 -8.05
C ALA A 212 8.56 -23.66 -7.47
N GLU A 213 7.69 -24.48 -8.06
CA GLU A 213 7.89 -25.92 -8.22
C GLU A 213 6.90 -26.40 -9.30
N GLY A 214 7.46 -26.74 -10.46
CA GLY A 214 6.78 -27.17 -11.68
C GLY A 214 7.78 -27.31 -12.82
#